data_AF-A0A0J8S1N8-F1
#
_entry.id   AF-A0A0J8S1N8-F1
#
_cell.length_a   1.000
_cell.length_b   1.000
_cell.length_c   1.000
_cell.angle_alpha   90.00
_cell.angle_beta   90.00
_cell.angle_gamma   90.00
#
_symmetry.space_group_name_H-M   'P 1'
#
loop_
_entity.id
_entity.type
_entity.pdbx_description
1 polymer ?
#
loop_
_entity_poly.entity_id
_entity_poly.type
_entity_poly.pdbx_seq_one_letter_code
_entity_poly.pdbx_strand_id
1 'polypeptide(L)'
;MDPTLLETLTAEDLAPPTPPPFLRRIRVWPSIAQFAGRRDKHIYSFTQSLFSTTVEIIGKRRSTLPGTLYLRLNHSFLKQSWEVCHRPPTSDRSTLLFRTRPTRNPHKVDKLQWEDAERQLVAVETQWCANDGSKPGLHVVKNLGDKLVDVLVTGWCAKIWNGWQMSIAEAREKELDSFRRKMAYGGQMFSIRDSNPGTSLWSL
;
A
#
# COMPACT_ATOMS: atom_id res chain seq x y z
N MET A 1 -43.76 -3.55 16.31
CA MET A 1 -42.38 -3.02 16.21
C MET A 1 -41.53 -3.94 17.06
N ASP A 2 -40.69 -4.75 16.42
CA ASP A 2 -39.91 -5.79 17.06
C ASP A 2 -38.45 -5.31 17.21
N PRO A 3 -37.89 -5.19 18.43
CA PRO A 3 -36.59 -4.56 18.67
C PRO A 3 -35.38 -5.53 18.62
N THR A 4 -35.44 -6.59 17.80
CA THR A 4 -34.52 -7.74 17.87
C THR A 4 -33.45 -7.83 16.78
N LEU A 5 -33.19 -6.76 16.03
CA LEU A 5 -32.09 -6.72 15.04
C LEU A 5 -30.94 -5.79 15.46
N LEU A 6 -30.40 -6.03 16.65
CA LEU A 6 -29.00 -5.68 16.94
C LEU A 6 -28.15 -6.91 16.63
N GLU A 7 -27.85 -7.12 15.35
CA GLU A 7 -26.77 -8.03 14.97
C GLU A 7 -25.45 -7.41 15.40
N THR A 8 -24.91 -8.04 16.43
CA THR A 8 -23.58 -7.86 16.99
C THR A 8 -22.53 -7.96 15.89
N LEU A 9 -21.99 -6.82 15.45
CA LEU A 9 -20.74 -6.77 14.70
C LEU A 9 -19.63 -7.30 15.60
N THR A 10 -19.30 -8.58 15.47
CA THR A 10 -18.20 -9.23 16.18
C THR A 10 -16.87 -8.63 15.75
N ALA A 11 -16.00 -8.37 16.72
CA ALA A 11 -14.69 -7.73 16.60
C ALA A 11 -13.67 -8.44 15.68
N GLU A 12 -14.07 -9.50 14.97
CA GLU A 12 -13.23 -10.18 13.97
C GLU A 12 -13.16 -9.44 12.62
N ASP A 13 -14.09 -8.53 12.34
CA ASP A 13 -14.13 -7.79 11.07
C ASP A 13 -13.19 -6.56 11.04
N LEU A 14 -12.45 -6.34 12.13
CA LEU A 14 -11.44 -5.29 12.27
C LEU A 14 -9.99 -5.82 12.18
N ALA A 15 -9.82 -7.11 11.87
CA ALA A 15 -8.47 -7.64 11.65
C ALA A 15 -7.85 -7.00 10.40
N PRO A 16 -6.67 -6.36 10.48
CA PRO A 16 -5.99 -5.85 9.30
C PRO A 16 -5.74 -7.02 8.33
N PRO A 17 -5.93 -6.82 7.02
CA PRO A 17 -5.77 -7.89 6.05
C PRO A 17 -4.39 -8.51 6.20
N THR A 18 -4.34 -9.81 6.49
CA THR A 18 -3.10 -10.56 6.54
C THR A 18 -2.35 -10.35 5.22
N PRO A 19 -1.06 -9.94 5.26
CA PRO A 19 -0.31 -9.69 4.04
C PRO A 19 -0.25 -10.97 3.21
N PRO A 20 -0.48 -10.89 1.89
CA PRO A 20 -0.48 -12.07 1.03
C PRO A 20 0.88 -12.77 1.02
N PRO A 21 0.92 -14.09 0.76
CA PRO A 21 2.12 -14.92 0.92
C PRO A 21 3.31 -14.50 0.05
N PHE A 22 3.11 -13.68 -1.00
CA PHE A 22 4.20 -13.19 -1.86
C PHE A 22 5.05 -12.08 -1.23
N LEU A 23 4.56 -11.40 -0.19
CA LEU A 23 5.37 -10.46 0.60
C LEU A 23 6.40 -11.18 1.49
N ARG A 24 6.36 -12.52 1.57
CA ARG A 24 7.32 -13.32 2.34
C ARG A 24 8.71 -13.41 1.72
N ARG A 25 8.93 -12.92 0.49
CA ARG A 25 10.22 -13.09 -0.20
C ARG A 25 10.54 -11.99 -1.21
N ILE A 26 10.61 -10.74 -0.75
CA ILE A 26 11.29 -9.67 -1.48
C ILE A 26 12.79 -9.98 -1.43
N ARG A 27 13.39 -10.38 -2.57
CA ARG A 27 14.84 -10.49 -2.69
C ARG A 27 15.39 -9.12 -3.08
N VAL A 28 15.82 -8.36 -2.10
CA VAL A 28 16.78 -7.27 -2.32
C VAL A 28 18.06 -7.96 -2.79
N TRP A 29 18.50 -7.70 -4.03
CA TRP A 29 19.81 -8.15 -4.50
C TRP A 29 20.83 -7.08 -4.14
N PRO A 30 21.74 -7.31 -3.17
CA PRO A 30 22.86 -6.42 -2.99
C PRO A 30 23.96 -6.84 -3.99
N SER A 31 24.49 -5.89 -4.76
CA SER A 31 25.84 -6.00 -5.31
C SER A 31 26.90 -5.76 -4.21
N ILE A 32 26.63 -6.25 -2.99
CA ILE A 32 27.53 -6.22 -1.84
C ILE A 32 27.27 -7.52 -1.07
N ALA A 33 27.84 -8.61 -1.55
CA ALA A 33 27.67 -9.95 -1.01
C ALA A 33 28.19 -10.13 0.44
N GLN A 34 28.73 -9.08 1.06
CA GLN A 34 29.34 -9.15 2.40
C GLN A 34 28.42 -8.72 3.55
N PHE A 35 27.26 -8.09 3.30
CA PHE A 35 26.33 -7.63 4.37
C PHE A 35 25.03 -8.44 4.48
N ALA A 36 24.93 -9.58 3.81
CA ALA A 36 23.76 -10.46 3.87
C ALA A 36 23.60 -11.22 5.21
N GLY A 37 24.43 -10.91 6.21
CA GLY A 37 24.31 -11.42 7.56
C GLY A 37 23.31 -10.62 8.40
N ARG A 38 22.13 -11.20 8.65
CA ARG A 38 21.33 -10.94 9.86
C ARG A 38 20.76 -9.51 10.03
N ARG A 39 20.37 -8.81 8.97
CA ARG A 39 19.48 -7.63 9.15
C ARG A 39 18.12 -8.12 9.68
N ASP A 40 17.76 -7.66 10.87
CA ASP A 40 16.47 -7.94 11.49
C ASP A 40 15.33 -7.53 10.57
N LYS A 41 14.34 -8.41 10.39
CA LYS A 41 13.34 -8.25 9.32
C LYS A 41 12.34 -7.13 9.59
N HIS A 42 12.14 -6.72 10.85
CA HIS A 42 11.12 -5.75 11.27
C HIS A 42 11.76 -4.55 11.97
N ILE A 43 12.24 -3.58 11.19
CA ILE A 43 12.92 -2.37 11.68
C ILE A 43 11.96 -1.17 11.74
N TYR A 44 11.00 -1.10 10.82
CA TYR A 44 9.99 -0.04 10.72
C TYR A 44 8.57 -0.61 10.69
N SER A 45 7.58 0.18 11.11
CA SER A 45 6.14 -0.06 10.90
C SER A 45 5.51 1.01 10.03
N PHE A 46 4.43 0.63 9.34
CA PHE A 46 3.63 1.49 8.49
C PHE A 46 2.28 1.77 9.14
N THR A 47 1.86 3.02 9.12
CA THR A 47 0.51 3.45 9.44
C THR A 47 0.02 4.35 8.30
N GLN A 48 -1.19 4.07 7.82
CA GLN A 48 -1.85 4.88 6.81
C GLN A 48 -3.22 5.25 7.35
N SER A 49 -3.53 6.54 7.37
CA SER A 49 -4.90 6.96 7.66
C SER A 49 -5.81 6.55 6.50
N LEU A 50 -7.03 6.13 6.81
CA LEU A 50 -8.04 5.81 5.82
C LEU A 50 -8.20 7.01 4.86
N PHE A 51 -8.11 6.75 3.56
CA PHE A 51 -8.17 7.75 2.47
C PHE A 51 -6.96 8.69 2.32
N SER A 52 -5.88 8.51 3.09
CA SER A 52 -4.66 9.29 2.88
C SER A 52 -3.70 8.57 1.92
N THR A 53 -3.13 9.28 0.95
CA THR A 53 -2.00 8.77 0.14
C THR A 53 -0.67 8.84 0.91
N THR A 54 -0.68 9.39 2.13
CA THR A 54 0.49 9.48 2.99
C THR A 54 0.60 8.26 3.89
N VAL A 55 1.76 7.62 3.86
CA VAL A 55 2.13 6.56 4.80
C VAL A 55 3.12 7.11 5.80
N GLU A 56 2.78 6.98 7.07
CA GLU A 56 3.69 7.26 8.18
C GLU A 56 4.52 6.00 8.47
N ILE A 57 5.81 6.20 8.65
CA ILE A 57 6.81 5.16 8.80
C ILE A 57 7.56 5.44 10.11
N ILE A 58 7.42 4.55 11.09
CA ILE A 58 7.96 4.73 12.43
C ILE A 58 8.99 3.64 12.70
N GLY A 59 10.18 4.04 13.16
CA GLY A 59 11.24 3.12 13.56
C GLY A 59 10.93 2.42 14.88
N LYS A 60 11.14 1.10 14.94
CA LYS A 60 10.89 0.29 16.15
C LYS A 60 12.15 0.05 17.00
N ARG A 61 13.31 0.53 16.55
CA ARG A 61 14.62 0.20 17.15
C ARG A 61 15.50 1.43 17.26
N ARG A 62 16.46 1.41 18.18
CA ARG A 62 17.45 2.50 18.33
C ARG A 62 18.39 2.65 17.13
N SER A 63 18.54 1.60 16.32
CA SER A 63 19.36 1.62 15.11
C SER A 63 18.71 2.40 13.95
N THR A 64 17.41 2.72 14.03
CA THR A 64 16.72 3.45 12.97
C THR A 64 17.14 4.91 12.90
N LEU A 65 16.78 5.57 11.81
CA LEU A 65 16.84 7.01 11.76
C LEU A 65 15.85 7.57 12.81
N PRO A 66 16.29 8.41 13.76
CA PRO A 66 15.41 8.93 14.81
C PRO A 66 14.41 9.93 14.22
N GLY A 67 13.18 9.93 14.74
CA GLY A 67 12.08 10.75 14.23
C GLY A 67 11.10 9.95 13.36
N THR A 68 10.28 10.68 12.61
CA THR A 68 9.21 10.08 11.80
C THR A 68 9.51 10.24 10.32
N LEU A 69 9.27 9.19 9.55
CA LEU A 69 9.38 9.20 8.11
C LEU A 69 7.98 9.24 7.50
N TYR A 70 7.82 9.98 6.42
CA TYR A 70 6.58 10.08 5.68
C TYR A 70 6.83 9.73 4.22
N LEU A 71 6.14 8.74 3.71
CA LEU A 71 6.02 8.52 2.28
C LEU A 71 4.78 9.26 1.78
N ARG A 72 4.95 10.18 0.84
CA ARG A 72 3.88 10.99 0.28
C ARG A 72 3.85 10.86 -1.23
N LEU A 73 2.65 10.84 -1.79
CA LEU A 73 2.47 11.02 -3.22
C LEU A 73 2.40 12.52 -3.53
N ASN A 74 3.37 13.03 -4.26
CA ASN A 74 3.37 14.39 -4.75
C ASN A 74 2.79 14.42 -6.17
N HIS A 75 1.75 15.23 -6.36
CA HIS A 75 1.11 15.47 -7.64
C HIS A 75 1.58 16.82 -8.18
N SER A 76 2.47 16.79 -9.17
CA SER A 76 2.73 17.95 -10.02
C SER A 76 1.87 17.87 -11.29
N PHE A 77 1.56 19.01 -11.90
CA PHE A 77 0.67 19.14 -13.08
C PHE A 77 0.91 18.13 -14.22
N LEU A 78 2.12 17.57 -14.36
CA LEU A 78 2.46 16.59 -15.40
C LEU A 78 3.15 15.32 -14.87
N LYS A 79 3.35 15.21 -13.55
CA LYS A 79 4.19 14.15 -12.97
C LYS A 79 3.69 13.76 -11.59
N GLN A 80 3.53 12.46 -11.38
CA GLN A 80 3.38 11.87 -10.06
C GLN A 80 4.75 11.38 -9.58
N SER A 81 5.11 11.74 -8.35
CA SER A 81 6.33 11.27 -7.70
C SER A 81 6.09 10.93 -6.25
N TRP A 82 6.58 9.77 -5.82
CA TRP A 82 6.66 9.42 -4.42
C TRP A 82 7.84 10.12 -3.78
N GLU A 83 7.63 10.67 -2.59
CA GLU A 83 8.63 11.38 -1.80
C GLU A 83 8.71 10.78 -0.41
N VAL A 84 9.93 10.46 0.02
CA VAL A 84 10.24 10.05 1.40
C VAL A 84 10.79 11.28 2.11
N CYS A 85 10.03 11.79 3.06
CA CYS A 85 10.39 12.93 3.89
C CYS A 85 10.69 12.48 5.32
N HIS A 86 11.62 13.15 5.98
CA HIS A 86 12.00 12.91 7.36
C HIS A 86 11.64 14.12 8.22
N ARG A 87 10.96 13.87 9.33
CA ARG A 87 10.71 14.85 10.39
C ARG A 87 11.55 14.45 11.60
N PRO A 88 12.64 15.18 11.90
CA PRO A 88 13.43 14.95 13.10
C PRO A 88 12.60 15.15 14.37
N PRO A 89 12.92 14.47 15.47
CA PRO A 89 12.16 14.60 16.73
C PRO A 89 12.29 16.00 17.37
N THR A 90 13.31 16.77 16.99
CA THR A 90 13.61 18.10 17.53
C THR A 90 13.12 19.25 16.64
N SER A 91 12.46 18.95 15.52
CA SER A 91 12.09 19.96 14.52
C SER A 91 10.74 19.64 13.88
N ASP A 92 9.89 20.66 13.75
CA ASP A 92 8.63 20.53 13.01
C ASP A 92 8.82 20.52 11.50
N ARG A 93 10.02 20.90 11.01
CA ARG A 93 10.33 20.94 9.58
C ARG A 93 10.65 19.54 9.06
N SER A 94 9.96 19.15 7.99
CA SER A 94 10.28 17.94 7.25
C SER A 94 11.33 18.20 6.16
N THR A 95 12.31 17.31 6.04
CA THR A 95 13.32 17.32 4.98
C THR A 95 13.04 16.23 3.97
N LEU A 96 13.20 16.52 2.67
CA LEU A 96 13.13 15.50 1.63
C LEU A 96 14.39 14.63 1.70
N LEU A 97 14.24 13.31 1.76
CA LEU A 97 15.36 12.37 1.67
C LEU A 97 15.46 11.76 0.28
N PHE A 98 14.35 11.24 -0.23
CA PHE A 98 14.32 10.56 -1.53
C PHE A 98 13.06 10.91 -2.31
N ARG A 99 13.15 10.91 -3.64
CA ARG A 99 12.01 11.03 -4.55
C ARG A 99 12.10 10.06 -5.71
N THR A 100 10.96 9.55 -6.17
CA THR A 100 10.92 8.76 -7.40
C THR A 100 10.78 9.66 -8.63
N ARG A 101 11.42 9.27 -9.72
CA ARG A 101 11.28 9.92 -11.02
C ARG A 101 11.03 8.87 -12.11
N PRO A 102 10.00 9.04 -12.95
CA PRO A 102 9.80 8.17 -14.11
C PRO A 102 10.94 8.34 -15.10
N THR A 103 11.47 7.23 -15.60
CA THR A 103 12.45 7.26 -16.69
C THR A 103 11.70 7.41 -18.00
N ARG A 104 11.92 8.51 -18.72
CA ARG A 104 11.31 8.75 -20.05
C ARG A 104 12.07 7.99 -21.14
N ASN A 105 12.13 6.66 -21.07
CA ASN A 105 12.72 5.86 -22.15
C ASN A 105 11.63 5.00 -22.80
N PRO A 106 11.12 5.38 -23.98
CA PRO A 106 10.06 4.64 -24.67
C PRO A 106 10.50 3.26 -25.19
N HIS A 107 11.79 2.91 -25.12
CA HIS A 107 12.34 1.64 -25.62
C HIS A 107 12.81 0.67 -24.53
N LYS A 108 12.66 1.00 -23.25
CA LYS A 108 13.08 0.13 -22.13
C LYS A 108 11.93 -0.03 -21.14
N VAL A 109 11.84 -1.24 -20.56
CA VAL A 109 10.97 -1.56 -19.41
C VAL A 109 10.93 -0.37 -18.44
N ASP A 110 9.73 0.05 -18.03
CA ASP A 110 9.52 1.20 -17.17
C ASP A 110 10.31 1.06 -15.87
N LYS A 111 11.46 1.73 -15.83
CA LYS A 111 12.30 1.84 -14.64
C LYS A 111 11.92 3.12 -13.92
N LEU A 112 11.82 3.05 -12.60
CA LEU A 112 11.70 4.22 -11.75
C LEU A 112 13.06 4.51 -11.13
N GLN A 113 13.49 5.76 -11.20
CA GLN A 113 14.72 6.20 -10.54
C GLN A 113 14.37 6.78 -9.18
N TRP A 114 15.18 6.47 -8.18
CA TRP A 114 15.14 7.08 -6.86
C TRP A 114 16.27 8.09 -6.79
N GLU A 115 15.94 9.35 -6.60
CA GLU A 115 16.88 10.46 -6.44
C GLU A 115 16.90 10.94 -4.99
N ASP A 116 18.00 11.52 -4.54
CA ASP A 116 18.05 12.22 -3.26
C ASP A 116 17.56 13.69 -3.36
N ALA A 117 17.66 14.42 -2.24
CA ALA A 117 17.34 15.84 -2.15
C ALA A 117 18.07 16.68 -3.22
N GLU A 118 19.32 16.32 -3.53
CA GLU A 118 20.21 16.97 -4.49
C GLU A 118 19.99 16.52 -5.94
N ARG A 119 18.97 15.69 -6.19
CA ARG A 119 18.65 15.11 -7.52
C ARG A 119 19.71 14.13 -8.03
N GLN A 120 20.56 13.59 -7.16
CA GLN A 120 21.51 12.55 -7.53
C GLN A 120 20.82 11.19 -7.53
N LEU A 121 21.15 10.35 -8.52
CA LEU A 121 20.61 9.00 -8.60
C LEU A 121 21.13 8.14 -7.44
N VAL A 122 20.20 7.55 -6.69
CA VAL A 122 20.48 6.72 -5.52
C VAL A 122 20.16 5.26 -5.78
N ALA A 123 19.03 4.99 -6.43
CA ALA A 123 18.62 3.63 -6.76
C ALA A 123 17.78 3.58 -8.03
N VAL A 124 17.69 2.39 -8.60
CA VAL A 124 16.84 2.08 -9.74
C VAL A 124 15.89 0.97 -9.35
N GLU A 125 14.60 1.24 -9.53
CA GLU A 125 13.51 0.32 -9.31
C GLU A 125 13.07 -0.29 -10.64
N THR A 126 12.97 -1.62 -10.65
CA THR A 126 12.29 -2.38 -11.70
C THR A 126 10.88 -2.70 -11.23
N GLN A 127 9.88 -2.29 -12.00
CA GLN A 127 8.48 -2.57 -11.68
C GLN A 127 8.13 -4.03 -11.97
N TRP A 128 7.05 -4.51 -11.33
CA TRP A 128 6.48 -5.83 -11.60
C TRP A 128 5.85 -5.82 -13.01
N CYS A 129 6.21 -6.80 -13.85
CA CYS A 129 5.53 -7.05 -15.10
C CYS A 129 4.80 -8.40 -15.02
N ALA A 130 3.47 -8.35 -15.16
CA ALA A 130 2.62 -9.54 -15.05
C ALA A 130 2.88 -10.55 -16.20
N ASN A 131 3.32 -10.07 -17.36
CA ASN A 131 3.49 -10.87 -18.57
C ASN A 131 4.76 -11.75 -18.54
N ASP A 132 5.81 -11.34 -17.83
CA ASP A 132 7.09 -12.05 -17.77
C ASP A 132 7.38 -12.64 -16.37
N GLY A 133 6.49 -12.41 -15.40
CA GLY A 133 6.65 -12.87 -14.02
C GLY A 133 7.81 -12.19 -13.27
N SER A 134 8.37 -11.10 -13.81
CA SER A 134 9.51 -10.40 -13.24
C SER A 134 9.13 -9.71 -11.93
N LYS A 135 9.81 -10.06 -10.84
CA LYS A 135 9.52 -9.50 -9.52
C LYS A 135 10.00 -8.05 -9.41
N PRO A 136 9.32 -7.21 -8.62
CA PRO A 136 9.79 -5.86 -8.39
C PRO A 136 11.14 -5.91 -7.66
N GLY A 137 12.07 -5.07 -8.11
CA GLY A 137 13.45 -5.05 -7.66
C GLY A 137 13.92 -3.63 -7.38
N LEU A 138 14.78 -3.46 -6.39
CA LEU A 138 15.42 -2.18 -6.07
C LEU A 138 16.93 -2.36 -6.05
N HIS A 139 17.61 -1.64 -6.95
CA HIS A 139 19.05 -1.67 -7.09
C HIS A 139 19.64 -0.35 -6.60
N VAL A 140 20.29 -0.36 -5.44
CA VAL A 140 20.97 0.82 -4.89
C VAL A 140 22.30 1.01 -5.61
N VAL A 141 22.48 2.18 -6.23
CA VAL A 141 23.66 2.51 -7.04
C VAL A 141 24.61 3.50 -6.35
N LYS A 142 24.09 4.30 -5.41
CA LYS A 142 24.90 5.24 -4.61
C LYS A 142 25.33 4.57 -3.30
N ASN A 143 26.56 4.82 -2.86
CA ASN A 143 27.01 4.40 -1.54
C ASN A 143 26.32 5.25 -0.47
N LEU A 144 25.35 4.66 0.22
CA LEU A 144 24.58 5.29 1.30
C LEU A 144 24.97 4.66 2.64
N GLY A 145 24.92 5.45 3.72
CA GLY A 145 25.03 4.89 5.06
C GLY A 145 23.87 3.95 5.38
N ASP A 146 24.11 2.95 6.25
CA ASP A 146 23.15 1.89 6.58
C ASP A 146 21.74 2.40 6.89
N LYS A 147 21.62 3.46 7.71
CA LYS A 147 20.33 4.06 8.07
C LYS A 147 19.57 4.56 6.85
N LEU A 148 20.26 5.18 5.89
CA LEU A 148 19.63 5.71 4.68
C LEU A 148 19.26 4.59 3.70
N VAL A 149 20.04 3.51 3.65
CA VAL A 149 19.66 2.29 2.92
C VAL A 149 18.37 1.71 3.50
N ASP A 150 18.29 1.57 4.82
CA ASP A 150 17.10 1.06 5.49
C ASP A 150 15.88 1.94 5.23
N VAL A 151 16.04 3.27 5.29
CA VAL A 151 14.97 4.24 4.96
C VAL A 151 14.52 4.08 3.51
N LEU A 152 15.44 3.97 2.56
CA LEU A 152 15.14 3.83 1.13
C LEU A 152 14.38 2.53 0.84
N VAL A 153 14.87 1.40 1.36
CA VAL A 153 14.22 0.09 1.21
C VAL A 153 12.83 0.12 1.86
N THR A 154 12.72 0.72 3.03
CA THR A 154 11.45 0.85 3.75
C THR A 154 10.44 1.72 3.00
N GLY A 155 10.88 2.85 2.45
CA GLY A 155 10.05 3.73 1.60
C GLY A 155 9.59 3.03 0.32
N TRP A 156 10.45 2.23 -0.30
CA TRP A 156 10.08 1.42 -1.47
C TRP A 156 9.05 0.34 -1.12
N CYS A 157 9.22 -0.37 0.00
CA CYS A 157 8.23 -1.33 0.49
C CYS A 157 6.89 -0.67 0.80
N ALA A 158 6.90 0.49 1.48
CA ALA A 158 5.70 1.26 1.79
C ALA A 158 4.97 1.72 0.52
N LYS A 159 5.71 2.11 -0.53
CA LYS A 159 5.14 2.47 -1.83
C LYS A 159 4.43 1.30 -2.49
N ILE A 160 5.06 0.12 -2.54
CA ILE A 160 4.44 -1.09 -3.10
C ILE A 160 3.18 -1.45 -2.31
N TRP A 161 3.27 -1.43 -0.98
CA TRP A 161 2.14 -1.72 -0.11
C TRP A 161 0.98 -0.73 -0.31
N ASN A 162 1.25 0.56 -0.40
CA ASN A 162 0.24 1.58 -0.66
C ASN A 162 -0.41 1.40 -2.04
N GLY A 163 0.39 1.12 -3.08
CA GLY A 163 -0.14 0.80 -4.41
C GLY A 163 -1.10 -0.40 -4.40
N TRP A 164 -0.78 -1.42 -3.61
CA TRP A 164 -1.66 -2.58 -3.41
C TRP A 164 -2.94 -2.23 -2.64
N GLN A 165 -2.85 -1.42 -1.57
CA GLN A 165 -4.02 -0.93 -0.83
C GLN A 165 -4.96 -0.12 -1.73
N MET A 166 -4.43 0.77 -2.56
CA MET A 166 -5.20 1.56 -3.52
C MET A 166 -5.87 0.66 -4.56
N SER A 167 -5.17 -0.34 -5.10
CA SER A 167 -5.75 -1.29 -6.06
C SER A 167 -6.90 -2.11 -5.47
N ILE A 168 -6.82 -2.51 -4.20
CA ILE A 168 -7.92 -3.17 -3.50
C ILE A 168 -9.11 -2.23 -3.30
N ALA A 169 -8.84 -0.99 -2.89
CA ALA A 169 -9.89 0.02 -2.71
C ALA A 169 -10.65 0.28 -4.02
N GLU A 170 -9.94 0.44 -5.13
CA GLU A 170 -10.53 0.60 -6.47
C GLU A 170 -11.36 -0.62 -6.90
N ALA A 171 -10.91 -1.84 -6.60
CA ALA A 171 -11.66 -3.05 -6.89
C ALA A 171 -12.98 -3.11 -6.12
N ARG A 172 -12.96 -2.76 -4.83
CA ARG A 172 -14.16 -2.67 -3.98
C ARG A 172 -15.13 -1.60 -4.46
N GLU A 173 -14.63 -0.44 -4.87
CA GLU A 173 -15.46 0.65 -5.40
C GLU A 173 -16.14 0.25 -6.71
N LYS A 174 -15.43 -0.41 -7.64
CA LYS A 174 -16.00 -0.93 -8.88
C LYS A 174 -17.11 -1.96 -8.63
N GLU A 175 -16.95 -2.81 -7.61
CA GLU A 175 -17.96 -3.79 -7.21
C GLU A 175 -19.21 -3.11 -6.64
N LEU A 176 -19.03 -2.12 -5.75
CA LEU A 176 -20.13 -1.31 -5.21
C LEU A 176 -20.87 -0.55 -6.30
N ASP A 177 -20.17 0.03 -7.28
CA ASP A 177 -20.78 0.72 -8.40
C ASP A 177 -21.48 -0.23 -9.38
N SER A 178 -20.96 -1.45 -9.54
CA SER A 178 -21.66 -2.52 -10.26
C SER A 178 -22.96 -2.91 -9.55
N PHE A 179 -22.92 -3.07 -8.23
CA PHE A 179 -24.09 -3.36 -7.40
C PHE A 179 -25.13 -2.24 -7.45
N ARG A 180 -24.70 -0.98 -7.32
CA ARG A 180 -25.57 0.21 -7.45
C ARG A 180 -26.22 0.30 -8.83
N ARG A 181 -25.47 0.04 -9.90
CA ARG A 181 -26.03 -0.01 -11.27
C ARG A 181 -27.04 -1.14 -11.43
N LYS A 182 -26.77 -2.32 -10.85
CA LYS A 182 -27.74 -3.44 -10.84
C LYS A 182 -29.00 -3.09 -10.05
N MET A 183 -28.91 -2.38 -8.93
CA MET A 183 -30.08 -1.91 -8.17
C MET A 183 -30.85 -0.79 -8.90
N ALA A 184 -30.16 0.10 -9.61
CA ALA A 184 -30.77 1.23 -10.32
C ALA A 184 -31.46 0.83 -11.64
N TYR A 185 -30.94 -0.19 -12.34
CA TYR A 185 -31.42 -0.59 -13.67
C TYR A 185 -31.93 -2.03 -13.75
N GLY A 186 -31.66 -2.86 -12.74
CA GLY A 186 -32.17 -4.24 -12.62
C GLY A 186 -33.49 -4.25 -11.87
N GLY A 187 -34.55 -3.77 -12.52
CA GLY A 187 -35.90 -3.86 -12.01
C GLY A 187 -36.41 -5.31 -11.97
N GLN A 188 -36.00 -6.09 -10.98
CA GLN A 188 -36.81 -7.19 -10.46
C GLN A 188 -36.46 -7.46 -8.99
N MET A 189 -37.38 -7.03 -8.13
CA MET A 189 -37.38 -7.19 -6.68
C MET A 189 -37.17 -8.64 -6.26
N PHE A 190 -36.37 -8.84 -5.21
CA PHE A 190 -36.61 -9.93 -4.27
C PHE A 190 -38.05 -9.79 -3.74
N SER A 191 -39.00 -10.54 -4.31
CA SER A 191 -40.32 -10.74 -3.73
C SER A 191 -40.18 -11.76 -2.60
N ILE A 192 -39.87 -11.27 -1.39
CA ILE A 192 -40.09 -12.05 -0.16
C ILE A 192 -41.57 -11.89 0.20
N ARG A 193 -42.43 -12.66 -0.46
CA ARG A 193 -43.85 -12.97 -0.19
C ARG A 193 -44.18 -14.08 -1.19
N ASP A 194 -44.42 -15.34 -0.87
CA ASP A 194 -45.05 -15.91 0.31
C ASP A 194 -44.41 -17.25 0.69
N SER A 195 -43.91 -17.33 1.92
CA SER A 195 -43.65 -18.60 2.61
C SER A 195 -44.70 -18.73 3.70
N ASN A 196 -45.88 -19.28 3.40
CA ASN A 196 -46.73 -19.87 4.43
C ASN A 196 -47.72 -20.89 3.84
N PRO A 197 -47.44 -22.21 3.89
CA PRO A 197 -48.47 -23.23 3.71
C PRO A 197 -49.12 -23.47 5.08
N GLY A 198 -50.03 -22.59 5.48
CA GLY A 198 -50.60 -22.67 6.82
C GLY A 198 -51.81 -21.77 7.00
N THR A 199 -52.96 -22.19 6.48
CA THR A 199 -54.27 -21.90 7.07
C THR A 199 -55.31 -22.79 6.39
N SER A 200 -55.50 -23.98 6.97
CA SER A 200 -56.74 -24.73 6.86
C SER A 200 -57.89 -23.86 7.41
N LEU A 201 -58.80 -23.42 6.55
CA LEU A 201 -60.11 -22.91 6.95
C LEU A 201 -61.16 -23.85 6.39
N TRP A 202 -61.78 -24.59 7.32
CA TRP A 202 -63.01 -25.36 7.11
C TRP A 202 -64.22 -24.43 6.92
N SER A 203 -65.32 -25.08 6.52
CA SER A 203 -66.74 -24.67 6.47
C SER A 203 -67.22 -24.04 5.14
N LEU A 204 -68.30 -24.48 4.51
CA LEU A 204 -69.35 -25.47 4.86
C LEU A 204 -69.87 -26.12 3.56
#